data_AF-A0A7C3R1G8-F1
#
_entry.id   AF-A0A7C3R1G8-F1
#
_cell.length_a   1.000
_cell.length_b   1.000
_cell.length_c   1.000
_cell.angle_alpha   90.00
_cell.angle_beta   90.00
_cell.angle_gamma   90.00
#
_symmetry.space_group_name_H-M   'P 1'
#
loop_
_entity.id
_entity.type
_entity.pdbx_description
1 polymer ?
#
loop_
_entity_poly.entity_id
_entity_poly.type
_entity_poly.pdbx_seq_one_letter_code
_entity_poly.pdbx_strand_id
1 'polypeptide(L)'
;GGPAQDGSWNEKGGFAYKAAALTHDIIVKASNRLAERVAYPEEGYYLTVFNTLAQERSEIVRASLHPWQPCSSPMFWKESDAETPWPLWLAGGAVGRRLVVPPSSLLERPFELWDVATGRRVPYQIARLSDPQAAQPWAAERVALGKVDPSHLYDLVFLAEGIPAMGYKTYRIVPCAEWPEFASDSMAGNETVENRFFRLRWDPQSGTLLSLWDKELDRELIDRAARHGLGQMIVRSSESGEEETLRITGISVNEAGPVYTTLSFKGEASCCPRVSGEITLYHALKRIDFAARILRDSTPMRELYFAFPFAVEAPRFRFEAPNAVIEPLRDQWPGSNTDYYAVQHWADVFNRDWGIVWAPLDAPMVEFGGLWPGYVSGAHHGVRPPGYGHPFLRPGELKRGHLYSLVSYNNFRTNFVNIHPGEFLVRYAFSAHQGDWREGRARGFGWSVANPPVTVWMKGPHPGDWPPMASFCQVQPESVLLLTFKRAEDSRGHILRLLEAEGEEVEAVVILPRFSLLEAYETNLVE
;
A
#
# COMPACT_ATOMS: atom_id res chain seq x y z
N GLY A 1 9.40 8.68 29.58
CA GLY A 1 8.53 7.49 29.76
C GLY A 1 7.57 7.81 30.86
N GLY A 2 6.57 6.98 31.07
CA GLY A 2 5.62 7.15 32.17
C GLY A 2 4.48 8.14 31.86
N PRO A 3 3.67 8.48 32.88
CA PRO A 3 2.31 8.96 32.67
C PRO A 3 2.17 10.22 31.79
N ALA A 4 3.11 11.17 31.90
CA ALA A 4 3.07 12.39 31.09
C ALA A 4 3.25 12.12 29.59
N GLN A 5 4.10 11.15 29.26
CA GLN A 5 4.32 10.76 27.88
C GLN A 5 3.22 9.87 27.36
N ASP A 6 2.67 8.98 28.18
CA ASP A 6 1.49 8.19 27.81
C ASP A 6 0.33 9.14 27.49
N GLY A 7 0.13 10.18 28.30
CA GLY A 7 -0.82 11.26 28.02
C GLY A 7 -0.53 11.98 26.69
N SER A 8 0.73 12.34 26.43
CA SER A 8 1.14 13.00 25.18
C SER A 8 0.93 12.12 23.94
N TRP A 9 1.26 10.82 24.04
CA TRP A 9 1.05 9.86 22.96
C TRP A 9 -0.44 9.61 22.71
N ASN A 10 -1.23 9.49 23.78
CA ASN A 10 -2.67 9.34 23.68
C ASN A 10 -3.34 10.55 23.01
N GLU A 11 -2.91 11.78 23.35
CA GLU A 11 -3.42 13.00 22.71
C GLU A 11 -3.05 13.07 21.22
N LYS A 12 -1.78 12.86 20.88
CA LYS A 12 -1.32 12.84 19.48
C LYS A 12 -1.98 11.73 18.67
N GLY A 13 -2.05 10.52 19.22
CA GLY A 13 -2.77 9.40 18.63
C GLY A 13 -4.24 9.71 18.43
N GLY A 14 -4.89 10.34 19.42
CA GLY A 14 -6.28 10.79 19.34
C GLY A 14 -6.53 11.74 18.15
N PHE A 15 -5.65 12.71 17.91
CA PHE A 15 -5.76 13.58 16.73
C PHE A 15 -5.60 12.80 15.41
N ALA A 16 -4.61 11.90 15.33
CA ALA A 16 -4.38 11.09 14.14
C ALA A 16 -5.58 10.17 13.84
N TYR A 17 -6.10 9.46 14.85
CA TYR A 17 -7.27 8.60 14.69
C TYR A 17 -8.53 9.39 14.33
N LYS A 18 -8.72 10.57 14.91
CA LYS A 18 -9.85 11.46 14.54
C LYS A 18 -9.75 11.92 13.10
N ALA A 19 -8.56 12.31 12.64
CA ALA A 19 -8.35 12.70 11.24
C ALA A 19 -8.62 11.53 10.28
N ALA A 20 -8.13 10.34 10.59
CA ALA A 20 -8.40 9.13 9.82
C ALA A 20 -9.90 8.79 9.77
N ALA A 21 -10.59 8.86 10.92
CA ALA A 21 -12.03 8.58 11.01
C ALA A 21 -12.88 9.57 10.18
N LEU A 22 -12.57 10.87 10.25
CA LEU A 22 -13.25 11.90 9.46
C LEU A 22 -12.97 11.77 7.96
N THR A 23 -11.73 11.41 7.60
CA THR A 23 -11.37 11.16 6.20
C THR A 23 -12.11 9.94 5.64
N HIS A 24 -12.17 8.85 6.42
CA HIS A 24 -12.95 7.65 6.07
C HIS A 24 -14.44 7.98 5.92
N ASP A 25 -15.01 8.79 6.81
CA ASP A 25 -16.40 9.26 6.73
C ASP A 25 -16.71 9.98 5.41
N ILE A 26 -15.82 10.90 5.00
CA ILE A 26 -15.95 11.63 3.74
C ILE A 26 -15.82 10.67 2.55
N ILE A 27 -14.79 9.81 2.53
CA ILE A 27 -14.55 8.87 1.42
C ILE A 27 -15.74 7.93 1.24
N VAL A 28 -16.23 7.31 2.32
CA VAL A 28 -17.36 6.37 2.28
C VAL A 28 -18.61 7.06 1.73
N LYS A 29 -18.96 8.24 2.24
CA LYS A 29 -20.17 8.94 1.81
C LYS A 29 -20.07 9.47 0.38
N ALA A 30 -18.93 10.06 0.01
CA ALA A 30 -18.72 10.59 -1.33
C ALA A 30 -18.74 9.47 -2.38
N SER A 31 -18.00 8.39 -2.16
CA SER A 31 -17.96 7.24 -3.08
C SER A 31 -19.32 6.55 -3.20
N ASN A 32 -20.08 6.38 -2.11
CA ASN A 32 -21.44 5.83 -2.17
C ASN A 32 -22.40 6.75 -2.94
N ARG A 33 -22.30 8.08 -2.74
CA ARG A 33 -23.13 9.05 -3.48
C ARG A 33 -22.80 9.09 -4.96
N LEU A 34 -21.54 8.88 -5.34
CA LEU A 34 -21.15 8.71 -6.75
C LEU A 34 -21.65 7.38 -7.30
N ALA A 35 -21.51 6.28 -6.55
CA ALA A 35 -21.97 4.96 -6.97
C ALA A 35 -23.48 4.91 -7.21
N GLU A 36 -24.28 5.68 -6.46
CA GLU A 36 -25.72 5.85 -6.66
C GLU A 36 -26.10 6.51 -8.00
N ARG A 37 -25.18 7.23 -8.65
CA ARG A 37 -25.45 7.80 -9.97
C ARG A 37 -25.31 6.78 -11.09
N VAL A 38 -24.64 5.66 -10.83
CA VAL A 38 -24.39 4.61 -11.82
C VAL A 38 -25.60 3.69 -11.98
N ALA A 39 -25.90 3.31 -13.22
CA ALA A 39 -26.96 2.36 -13.51
C ALA A 39 -26.51 0.92 -13.17
N TYR A 40 -27.33 0.19 -12.42
CA TYR A 40 -27.16 -1.24 -12.16
C TYR A 40 -28.45 -1.96 -12.61
N PRO A 41 -28.56 -2.35 -13.89
CA PRO A 41 -29.85 -2.69 -14.49
C PRO A 41 -30.41 -4.06 -14.06
N GLU A 42 -29.55 -5.02 -13.79
CA GLU A 42 -29.94 -6.40 -13.45
C GLU A 42 -29.90 -6.63 -11.93
N GLU A 43 -30.71 -7.56 -11.44
CA GLU A 43 -30.66 -8.07 -10.06
C GLU A 43 -29.28 -8.63 -9.72
N GLY A 44 -28.86 -8.46 -8.46
CA GLY A 44 -27.62 -9.02 -7.93
C GLY A 44 -26.70 -7.99 -7.26
N TYR A 45 -25.49 -8.43 -6.92
CA TYR A 45 -24.48 -7.59 -6.30
C TYR A 45 -23.52 -7.03 -7.34
N TYR A 46 -23.24 -5.74 -7.22
CA TYR A 46 -22.26 -5.02 -8.02
C TYR A 46 -21.18 -4.45 -7.12
N LEU A 47 -20.01 -4.27 -7.70
CA LEU A 47 -18.87 -3.63 -7.09
C LEU A 47 -18.43 -2.47 -7.98
N THR A 48 -18.50 -1.26 -7.46
CA THR A 48 -17.98 -0.06 -8.14
C THR A 48 -16.60 0.25 -7.59
N VAL A 49 -15.61 0.24 -8.48
CA VAL A 49 -14.21 0.45 -8.15
C VAL A 49 -13.80 1.83 -8.64
N PHE A 50 -13.41 2.71 -7.72
CA PHE A 50 -12.96 4.06 -8.00
C PHE A 50 -11.45 4.16 -8.03
N ASN A 51 -10.92 4.84 -9.04
CA ASN A 51 -9.53 5.26 -9.11
C ASN A 51 -9.43 6.72 -8.65
N THR A 52 -8.59 7.00 -7.66
CA THR A 52 -8.37 8.34 -7.10
C THR A 52 -7.22 9.09 -7.76
N LEU A 53 -6.44 8.45 -8.65
CA LEU A 53 -5.31 9.05 -9.36
C LEU A 53 -5.74 9.58 -10.72
N ALA A 54 -5.06 10.62 -11.21
CA ALA A 54 -5.39 11.30 -12.46
C ALA A 54 -4.91 10.58 -13.74
N GLN A 55 -4.35 9.37 -13.57
CA GLN A 55 -3.93 8.48 -14.65
C GLN A 55 -4.80 7.22 -14.64
N GLU A 56 -5.09 6.70 -15.84
CA GLU A 56 -5.68 5.37 -15.98
C GLU A 56 -4.69 4.34 -15.44
N ARG A 57 -5.20 3.32 -14.74
CA ARG A 57 -4.36 2.24 -14.22
C ARG A 57 -5.07 0.90 -14.14
N SER A 58 -4.30 -0.16 -14.16
CA SER A 58 -4.73 -1.50 -13.79
C SER A 58 -4.19 -1.82 -12.39
N GLU A 59 -5.03 -2.26 -11.47
CA GLU A 59 -4.64 -2.45 -10.08
C GLU A 59 -5.39 -3.61 -9.42
N ILE A 60 -4.75 -4.28 -8.47
CA ILE A 60 -5.36 -5.31 -7.64
C ILE A 60 -6.38 -4.65 -6.71
N VAL A 61 -7.61 -5.12 -6.81
CA VAL A 61 -8.71 -4.72 -5.94
C VAL A 61 -8.88 -5.81 -4.88
N ARG A 62 -8.91 -5.42 -3.61
CA ARG A 62 -9.30 -6.28 -2.49
C ARG A 62 -10.58 -5.71 -1.86
N ALA A 63 -11.73 -6.23 -2.28
CA ALA A 63 -13.04 -5.76 -1.86
C ALA A 63 -13.54 -6.55 -0.64
N SER A 64 -13.46 -5.96 0.55
CA SER A 64 -14.04 -6.54 1.77
C SER A 64 -15.55 -6.62 1.67
N LEU A 65 -16.14 -7.77 2.02
CA LEU A 65 -17.60 -7.89 2.12
C LEU A 65 -18.17 -6.99 3.21
N HIS A 66 -17.39 -6.73 4.27
CA HIS A 66 -17.81 -5.86 5.36
C HIS A 66 -16.95 -4.59 5.43
N PRO A 67 -17.27 -3.53 4.66
CA PRO A 67 -16.60 -2.25 4.80
C PRO A 67 -16.79 -1.68 6.21
N TRP A 68 -15.76 -0.99 6.73
CA TRP A 68 -15.86 -0.31 8.02
C TRP A 68 -16.89 0.83 7.97
N GLN A 69 -17.73 0.93 8.99
CA GLN A 69 -18.72 2.00 9.08
C GLN A 69 -18.02 3.36 9.27
N PRO A 70 -18.55 4.44 8.69
CA PRO A 70 -18.03 5.78 8.91
C PRO A 70 -18.35 6.26 10.34
N CYS A 71 -17.62 7.29 10.82
CA CYS A 71 -17.77 7.74 12.19
C CYS A 71 -19.07 8.50 12.48
N SER A 72 -19.78 8.97 11.45
CA SER A 72 -21.09 9.60 11.63
C SER A 72 -22.17 8.90 10.81
N SER A 73 -23.34 8.78 11.44
CA SER A 73 -24.45 7.99 10.91
C SER A 73 -25.65 8.88 10.61
N PRO A 74 -25.71 9.56 9.44
CA PRO A 74 -26.84 10.40 9.10
C PRO A 74 -28.14 9.59 9.12
N MET A 75 -29.17 10.16 9.74
CA MET A 75 -30.49 9.53 9.76
C MET A 75 -31.15 9.66 8.39
N PHE A 76 -31.84 8.61 7.94
CA PHE A 76 -32.65 8.62 6.73
C PHE A 76 -34.01 7.98 6.99
N TRP A 77 -35.01 8.44 6.24
CA TRP A 77 -36.37 7.92 6.29
C TRP A 77 -36.47 6.67 5.42
N LYS A 78 -36.93 5.57 6.00
CA LYS A 78 -37.27 4.34 5.28
C LYS A 78 -38.79 4.19 5.28
N GLU A 79 -39.38 4.13 4.08
CA GLU A 79 -40.79 3.80 3.91
C GLU A 79 -41.09 2.36 4.35
N SER A 80 -42.37 2.05 4.59
CA SER A 80 -42.76 0.69 4.91
C SER A 80 -42.50 -0.26 3.74
N ASP A 81 -42.08 -1.48 4.06
CA ASP A 81 -41.90 -2.58 3.10
C ASP A 81 -42.37 -3.91 3.69
N ALA A 82 -42.17 -5.01 2.95
CA ALA A 82 -42.61 -6.34 3.37
C ALA A 82 -41.94 -6.83 4.66
N GLU A 83 -40.72 -6.36 4.97
CA GLU A 83 -39.99 -6.73 6.18
C GLU A 83 -40.30 -5.79 7.35
N THR A 84 -40.61 -4.52 7.07
CA THR A 84 -40.90 -3.48 8.06
C THR A 84 -42.19 -2.74 7.69
N PRO A 85 -43.36 -3.15 8.21
CA PRO A 85 -44.66 -2.67 7.72
C PRO A 85 -45.05 -1.26 8.24
N TRP A 86 -44.13 -0.53 8.85
CA TRP A 86 -44.28 0.87 9.25
C TRP A 86 -43.04 1.66 8.86
N PRO A 87 -43.18 2.94 8.51
CA PRO A 87 -42.02 3.76 8.18
C PRO A 87 -41.21 4.10 9.44
N LEU A 88 -39.90 4.31 9.28
CA LEU A 88 -39.04 4.66 10.40
C LEU A 88 -37.80 5.45 9.99
N TRP A 89 -37.25 6.18 10.96
CA TRP A 89 -35.94 6.80 10.87
C TRP A 89 -34.85 5.79 11.21
N LEU A 90 -33.88 5.63 10.31
CA LEU A 90 -32.75 4.72 10.46
C LEU A 90 -31.43 5.47 10.40
N ALA A 91 -30.46 5.04 11.21
CA ALA A 91 -29.08 5.45 11.04
C ALA A 91 -28.49 4.81 9.77
N GLY A 92 -27.90 5.62 8.90
CA GLY A 92 -27.22 5.19 7.68
C GLY A 92 -25.71 5.34 7.76
N GLY A 93 -24.97 4.47 7.06
CA GLY A 93 -23.53 4.65 6.80
C GLY A 93 -23.26 5.35 5.46
N ALA A 94 -24.27 5.49 4.61
CA ALA A 94 -24.25 6.37 3.45
C ALA A 94 -25.34 7.45 3.62
N VAL A 95 -25.26 8.51 2.81
CA VAL A 95 -26.28 9.56 2.85
C VAL A 95 -27.56 9.02 2.22
N GLY A 96 -28.62 8.88 3.03
CA GLY A 96 -29.94 8.42 2.57
C GLY A 96 -30.16 6.90 2.61
N ARG A 97 -29.15 6.10 3.02
CA ARG A 97 -29.29 4.64 3.15
C ARG A 97 -28.21 4.01 4.04
N ARG A 98 -28.36 2.72 4.33
CA ARG A 98 -27.26 1.90 4.89
C ARG A 98 -26.24 1.56 3.80
N LEU A 99 -25.00 1.28 4.21
CA LEU A 99 -24.03 0.63 3.34
C LEU A 99 -24.56 -0.74 2.92
N VAL A 100 -24.28 -1.12 1.67
CA VAL A 100 -24.55 -2.49 1.22
C VAL A 100 -23.44 -3.37 1.75
N VAL A 101 -23.81 -4.35 2.56
CA VAL A 101 -22.92 -5.39 3.08
C VAL A 101 -23.41 -6.71 2.49
N PRO A 102 -22.74 -7.28 1.48
CA PRO A 102 -23.14 -8.57 0.96
C PRO A 102 -22.97 -9.67 2.03
N PRO A 103 -23.84 -10.68 2.06
CA PRO A 103 -23.71 -11.79 3.00
C PRO A 103 -22.47 -12.62 2.66
N SER A 104 -21.85 -13.26 3.67
CA SER A 104 -20.71 -14.18 3.43
C SER A 104 -21.08 -15.30 2.45
N SER A 105 -22.33 -15.75 2.48
CA SER A 105 -22.87 -16.77 1.58
C SER A 105 -22.78 -16.42 0.10
N LEU A 106 -22.59 -15.13 -0.25
CA LEU A 106 -22.32 -14.69 -1.62
C LEU A 106 -21.01 -15.27 -2.16
N LEU A 107 -19.98 -15.37 -1.33
CA LEU A 107 -18.66 -15.91 -1.71
C LEU A 107 -18.51 -17.39 -1.34
N GLU A 108 -19.52 -18.02 -0.77
CA GLU A 108 -19.54 -19.46 -0.43
C GLU A 108 -20.27 -20.30 -1.49
N ARG A 109 -20.81 -19.65 -2.53
CA ARG A 109 -21.52 -20.29 -3.64
C ARG A 109 -20.91 -19.90 -4.97
N PRO A 110 -20.95 -20.77 -6.01
CA PRO A 110 -20.39 -20.44 -7.30
C PRO A 110 -20.95 -19.15 -7.92
N PHE A 111 -20.05 -18.31 -8.43
CA PHE A 111 -20.40 -17.13 -9.20
C PHE A 111 -19.31 -16.81 -10.23
N GLU A 112 -19.66 -15.99 -11.22
CA GLU A 112 -18.71 -15.34 -12.10
C GLU A 112 -18.63 -13.85 -11.78
N LEU A 113 -17.44 -13.26 -11.92
CA LEU A 113 -17.24 -11.82 -11.86
C LEU A 113 -17.16 -11.28 -13.29
N TRP A 114 -18.00 -10.31 -13.62
CA TRP A 114 -18.06 -9.70 -14.94
C TRP A 114 -17.72 -8.21 -14.86
N ASP A 115 -16.80 -7.77 -15.71
CA ASP A 115 -16.60 -6.35 -16.01
C ASP A 115 -17.80 -5.87 -16.84
N VAL A 116 -18.62 -5.00 -16.25
CA VAL A 116 -19.87 -4.55 -16.86
C VAL A 116 -19.61 -3.67 -18.09
N ALA A 117 -18.49 -2.93 -18.09
CA ALA A 117 -18.16 -2.02 -19.18
C ALA A 117 -17.69 -2.78 -20.43
N THR A 118 -16.91 -3.86 -20.24
CA THR A 118 -16.34 -4.63 -21.36
C THR A 118 -17.13 -5.90 -21.69
N GLY A 119 -18.01 -6.35 -20.80
CA GLY A 119 -18.73 -7.62 -20.94
C GLY A 119 -17.80 -8.83 -20.86
N ARG A 120 -16.64 -8.70 -20.19
CA ARG A 120 -15.65 -9.78 -20.05
C ARG A 120 -15.71 -10.39 -18.66
N ARG A 121 -15.52 -11.71 -18.59
CA ARG A 121 -15.32 -12.42 -17.33
C ARG A 121 -13.94 -12.09 -16.75
N VAL A 122 -13.88 -11.87 -15.45
CA VAL A 122 -12.68 -11.46 -14.71
C VAL A 122 -12.25 -12.59 -13.76
N PRO A 123 -11.01 -13.10 -13.86
CA PRO A 123 -10.45 -14.00 -12.86
C PRO A 123 -10.41 -13.36 -11.48
N TYR A 124 -10.83 -14.11 -10.47
CA TYR A 124 -10.87 -13.64 -9.10
C TYR A 124 -10.39 -14.71 -8.13
N GLN A 125 -10.08 -14.29 -6.91
CA GLN A 125 -9.71 -15.12 -5.79
C GLN A 125 -10.48 -14.66 -4.55
N ILE A 126 -11.02 -15.59 -3.79
CA ILE A 126 -11.68 -15.30 -2.52
C ILE A 126 -10.62 -15.47 -1.42
N ALA A 127 -10.27 -14.35 -0.79
CA ALA A 127 -9.33 -14.36 0.33
C ALA A 127 -10.10 -14.49 1.64
N ARG A 128 -9.69 -15.44 2.48
CA ARG A 128 -10.27 -15.62 3.82
C ARG A 128 -9.21 -15.41 4.88
N LEU A 129 -9.43 -14.40 5.73
CA LEU A 129 -8.58 -14.10 6.85
C LEU A 129 -8.96 -14.98 8.06
N SER A 130 -8.01 -15.77 8.55
CA SER A 130 -8.23 -16.69 9.68
C SER A 130 -7.24 -16.50 10.84
N ASP A 131 -6.06 -15.92 10.55
CA ASP A 131 -5.03 -15.66 11.55
C ASP A 131 -5.11 -14.21 12.04
N PRO A 132 -5.39 -13.94 13.33
CA PRO A 132 -5.39 -12.59 13.87
C PRO A 132 -3.99 -11.94 13.85
N GLN A 133 -2.94 -12.73 13.65
CA GLN A 133 -1.54 -12.29 13.55
C GLN A 133 -1.06 -12.11 12.11
N ALA A 134 -1.93 -12.29 11.11
CA ALA A 134 -1.58 -12.04 9.72
C ALA A 134 -1.03 -10.62 9.53
N ALA A 135 -0.11 -10.47 8.57
CA ALA A 135 0.51 -9.18 8.24
C ALA A 135 -0.43 -8.30 7.39
N GLN A 136 -1.71 -8.23 7.77
CA GLN A 136 -2.77 -7.51 7.06
C GLN A 136 -3.42 -6.47 7.99
N PRO A 137 -3.89 -5.32 7.47
CA PRO A 137 -4.60 -4.33 8.26
C PRO A 137 -5.79 -4.91 9.04
N TRP A 138 -5.94 -4.51 10.30
CA TRP A 138 -7.03 -4.91 11.21
C TRP A 138 -7.24 -6.42 11.39
N ALA A 139 -6.22 -7.26 11.16
CA ALA A 139 -6.39 -8.71 11.17
C ALA A 139 -7.02 -9.27 12.47
N ALA A 140 -6.50 -8.84 13.63
CA ALA A 140 -7.04 -9.26 14.93
C ALA A 140 -8.52 -8.88 15.11
N GLU A 141 -8.90 -7.66 14.72
CA GLU A 141 -10.27 -7.16 14.85
C GLU A 141 -11.22 -7.87 13.89
N ARG A 142 -10.82 -8.03 12.63
CA ARG A 142 -11.58 -8.75 11.61
C ARG A 142 -11.84 -10.20 12.00
N VAL A 143 -10.80 -10.91 12.48
CA VAL A 143 -10.95 -12.30 12.92
C VAL A 143 -11.85 -12.41 14.16
N ALA A 144 -11.77 -11.46 15.09
CA ALA A 144 -12.65 -11.43 16.25
C ALA A 144 -14.11 -11.19 15.85
N LEU A 145 -14.37 -10.18 15.01
CA LEU A 145 -15.71 -9.86 14.52
C LEU A 145 -16.28 -10.92 13.58
N GLY A 146 -15.42 -11.69 12.90
CA GLY A 146 -15.82 -12.85 12.11
C GLY A 146 -16.56 -13.94 12.89
N LYS A 147 -16.44 -13.96 14.22
CA LYS A 147 -17.23 -14.85 15.10
C LYS A 147 -18.67 -14.38 15.27
N VAL A 148 -18.95 -13.10 15.00
CA VAL A 148 -20.27 -12.49 15.06
C VAL A 148 -20.89 -12.44 13.66
N ASP A 149 -20.13 -11.95 12.68
CA ASP A 149 -20.51 -11.90 11.28
C ASP A 149 -19.34 -12.37 10.39
N PRO A 150 -19.45 -13.55 9.75
CA PRO A 150 -18.39 -14.10 8.90
C PRO A 150 -17.96 -13.20 7.75
N SER A 151 -18.78 -12.22 7.32
CA SER A 151 -18.43 -11.30 6.23
C SER A 151 -17.16 -10.48 6.52
N HIS A 152 -16.81 -10.26 7.79
CA HIS A 152 -15.55 -9.61 8.18
C HIS A 152 -14.29 -10.39 7.73
N LEU A 153 -14.42 -11.70 7.51
CA LEU A 153 -13.29 -12.58 7.17
C LEU A 153 -12.98 -12.61 5.68
N TYR A 154 -13.86 -12.12 4.82
CA TYR A 154 -13.76 -12.35 3.38
C TYR A 154 -13.48 -11.08 2.59
N ASP A 155 -12.51 -11.19 1.68
CA ASP A 155 -12.30 -10.22 0.61
C ASP A 155 -12.42 -10.91 -0.76
N LEU A 156 -13.07 -10.24 -1.72
CA LEU A 156 -13.00 -10.60 -3.14
C LEU A 156 -11.80 -9.89 -3.77
N VAL A 157 -10.86 -10.65 -4.31
CA VAL A 157 -9.61 -10.14 -4.89
C VAL A 157 -9.55 -10.39 -6.40
N PHE A 158 -9.26 -9.37 -7.19
CA PHE A 158 -9.11 -9.49 -8.64
C PHE A 158 -8.28 -8.33 -9.21
N LEU A 159 -7.80 -8.48 -10.44
CA LEU A 159 -7.19 -7.38 -11.19
C LEU A 159 -8.28 -6.56 -11.89
N ALA A 160 -8.43 -5.30 -11.50
CA ALA A 160 -9.28 -4.35 -12.21
C ALA A 160 -8.45 -3.65 -13.30
N GLU A 161 -8.63 -4.06 -14.55
CA GLU A 161 -7.88 -3.51 -15.68
C GLU A 161 -8.49 -2.20 -16.20
N GLY A 162 -7.63 -1.22 -16.50
CA GLY A 162 -8.03 0.03 -17.15
C GLY A 162 -9.09 0.82 -16.39
N ILE A 163 -8.89 1.03 -15.08
CA ILE A 163 -9.77 1.90 -14.28
C ILE A 163 -9.51 3.35 -14.70
N PRO A 164 -10.50 4.10 -15.21
CA PRO A 164 -10.27 5.44 -15.74
C PRO A 164 -9.68 6.39 -14.70
N ALA A 165 -8.86 7.34 -15.17
CA ALA A 165 -8.32 8.44 -14.37
C ALA A 165 -9.42 9.20 -13.61
N MET A 166 -9.20 9.43 -12.31
CA MET A 166 -10.15 9.98 -11.34
C MET A 166 -11.58 9.55 -11.68
N GLY A 167 -11.78 8.25 -11.76
CA GLY A 167 -12.95 7.66 -12.39
C GLY A 167 -13.39 6.41 -11.68
N TYR A 168 -14.26 5.65 -12.33
CA TYR A 168 -14.71 4.38 -11.79
C TYR A 168 -15.00 3.38 -12.89
N LYS A 169 -15.09 2.10 -12.48
CA LYS A 169 -15.52 0.98 -13.31
C LYS A 169 -16.36 0.03 -12.46
N THR A 170 -17.42 -0.55 -13.03
CA THR A 170 -18.33 -1.45 -12.31
C THR A 170 -18.14 -2.91 -12.71
N TYR A 171 -18.28 -3.78 -11.71
CA TYR A 171 -18.21 -5.23 -11.83
C TYR A 171 -19.47 -5.85 -11.25
N ARG A 172 -19.92 -6.98 -11.81
CA ARG A 172 -21.12 -7.69 -11.35
C ARG A 172 -20.80 -9.12 -10.94
N ILE A 173 -21.36 -9.54 -9.82
CA ILE A 173 -21.35 -10.92 -9.37
C ILE A 173 -22.58 -11.63 -9.93
N VAL A 174 -22.36 -12.68 -10.70
CA VAL A 174 -23.41 -13.46 -11.37
C VAL A 174 -23.38 -14.90 -10.85
N PRO A 175 -24.37 -15.35 -10.07
CA PRO A 175 -24.42 -16.74 -9.61
C PRO A 175 -24.37 -17.72 -10.80
N CYS A 176 -23.60 -18.80 -10.64
CA CYS A 176 -23.49 -19.85 -11.64
C CYS A 176 -23.64 -21.24 -11.00
N ALA A 177 -23.70 -22.29 -11.82
CA ALA A 177 -23.92 -23.65 -11.33
C ALA A 177 -22.68 -24.26 -10.65
N GLU A 178 -21.49 -23.97 -11.19
CA GLU A 178 -20.21 -24.56 -10.78
C GLU A 178 -19.16 -23.47 -10.65
N TRP A 179 -18.15 -23.69 -9.80
CA TRP A 179 -17.07 -22.73 -9.61
C TRP A 179 -16.28 -22.55 -10.92
N PRO A 180 -16.07 -21.31 -11.38
CA PRO A 180 -15.28 -21.10 -12.58
C PRO A 180 -13.82 -21.54 -12.36
N GLU A 181 -13.27 -22.25 -13.33
CA GLU A 181 -11.84 -22.51 -13.40
C GLU A 181 -11.14 -21.36 -14.14
N PHE A 182 -10.02 -20.92 -13.58
CA PHE A 182 -9.18 -19.89 -14.15
C PHE A 182 -7.80 -20.48 -14.43
N ALA A 183 -7.21 -20.12 -15.57
CA ALA A 183 -5.82 -20.45 -15.83
C ALA A 183 -4.94 -19.81 -14.74
N SER A 184 -4.02 -20.59 -14.19
CA SER A 184 -3.02 -20.11 -13.24
C SER A 184 -1.64 -20.39 -13.81
N ASP A 185 -0.86 -19.32 -13.97
CA ASP A 185 0.57 -19.41 -14.31
C ASP A 185 1.43 -19.58 -13.06
N SER A 186 0.82 -19.85 -11.90
CA SER A 186 1.50 -19.98 -10.63
C SER A 186 1.87 -21.42 -10.34
N MET A 187 3.10 -21.61 -9.86
CA MET A 187 3.54 -22.88 -9.28
C MET A 187 4.11 -22.62 -7.89
N ALA A 188 3.58 -23.32 -6.90
CA ALA A 188 4.07 -23.32 -5.53
C ALA A 188 4.63 -24.71 -5.19
N GLY A 189 5.86 -24.74 -4.70
CA GLY A 189 6.53 -25.94 -4.18
C GLY A 189 7.02 -25.73 -2.76
N ASN A 190 7.83 -26.66 -2.26
CA ASN A 190 8.30 -26.64 -0.87
C ASN A 190 9.32 -25.54 -0.57
N GLU A 191 10.03 -25.03 -1.59
CA GLU A 191 11.12 -24.05 -1.44
C GLU A 191 11.08 -22.95 -2.51
N THR A 192 10.04 -22.96 -3.35
CA THR A 192 9.92 -22.10 -4.53
C THR A 192 8.49 -21.69 -4.75
N VAL A 193 8.27 -20.43 -5.09
CA VAL A 193 7.00 -19.95 -5.68
C VAL A 193 7.35 -19.21 -6.96
N GLU A 194 6.65 -19.49 -8.05
CA GLU A 194 6.79 -18.73 -9.28
C GLU A 194 5.45 -18.37 -9.90
N ASN A 195 5.44 -17.28 -10.65
CA ASN A 195 4.37 -16.91 -11.56
C ASN A 195 4.96 -16.57 -12.95
N ARG A 196 4.21 -15.87 -13.80
CA ARG A 196 4.70 -15.44 -15.12
C ARG A 196 5.87 -14.43 -15.07
N PHE A 197 5.97 -13.64 -14.01
CA PHE A 197 6.97 -12.57 -13.86
C PHE A 197 8.18 -13.00 -13.04
N PHE A 198 7.95 -13.69 -11.93
CA PHE A 198 8.94 -13.91 -10.88
C PHE A 198 9.05 -15.38 -10.49
N ARG A 199 10.25 -15.78 -10.07
CA ARG A 199 10.51 -17.02 -9.31
C ARG A 199 11.25 -16.67 -8.03
N LEU A 200 10.57 -16.83 -6.90
CA LEU A 200 11.09 -16.63 -5.55
C LEU A 200 11.57 -17.98 -4.99
N ARG A 201 12.75 -17.99 -4.35
CA ARG A 201 13.26 -19.14 -3.59
C ARG A 201 13.73 -18.73 -2.20
N TRP A 202 13.51 -19.61 -1.23
CA TRP A 202 13.99 -19.43 0.13
C TRP A 202 14.81 -20.64 0.58
N ASP A 203 15.65 -20.40 1.57
CA ASP A 203 16.40 -21.46 2.25
C ASP A 203 15.47 -22.24 3.18
N PRO A 204 15.33 -23.57 3.04
CA PRO A 204 14.41 -24.36 3.87
C PRO A 204 14.81 -24.41 5.36
N GLN A 205 16.08 -24.16 5.70
CA GLN A 205 16.56 -24.23 7.08
C GLN A 205 16.37 -22.91 7.83
N SER A 206 16.76 -21.80 7.23
CA SER A 206 16.71 -20.46 7.83
C SER A 206 15.46 -19.68 7.45
N GLY A 207 14.71 -20.10 6.42
CA GLY A 207 13.58 -19.36 5.83
C GLY A 207 13.98 -18.10 5.06
N THR A 208 15.27 -17.78 4.96
CA THR A 208 15.78 -16.58 4.31
C THR A 208 15.50 -16.61 2.82
N LEU A 209 14.98 -15.52 2.26
CA LEU A 209 14.79 -15.39 0.82
C LEU A 209 16.14 -15.12 0.14
N LEU A 210 16.58 -16.06 -0.68
CA LEU A 210 17.92 -16.04 -1.28
C LEU A 210 17.93 -15.66 -2.76
N SER A 211 16.80 -15.77 -3.44
CA SER A 211 16.71 -15.56 -4.89
C SER A 211 15.33 -15.07 -5.27
N LEU A 212 15.31 -14.05 -6.13
CA LEU A 212 14.14 -13.56 -6.82
C LEU A 212 14.52 -13.32 -8.28
N TRP A 213 14.17 -14.28 -9.14
CA TRP A 213 14.43 -14.19 -10.57
C TRP A 213 13.29 -13.45 -11.27
N ASP A 214 13.61 -12.43 -12.07
CA ASP A 214 12.69 -11.80 -13.01
C ASP A 214 12.79 -12.49 -14.37
N LYS A 215 11.69 -13.07 -14.83
CA LYS A 215 11.58 -13.83 -16.08
C LYS A 215 11.54 -12.95 -17.32
N GLU A 216 11.09 -11.70 -17.20
CA GLU A 216 11.02 -10.76 -18.34
C GLU A 216 12.36 -10.08 -18.59
N LEU A 217 13.08 -9.73 -17.51
CA LEU A 217 14.42 -9.15 -17.56
C LEU A 217 15.54 -10.21 -17.63
N ASP A 218 15.17 -11.49 -17.52
CA ASP A 218 16.05 -12.66 -17.50
C ASP A 218 17.22 -12.52 -16.52
N ARG A 219 16.92 -12.15 -15.26
CA ARG A 219 17.97 -11.86 -14.26
C ARG A 219 17.57 -12.13 -12.82
N GLU A 220 18.61 -12.32 -12.00
CA GLU A 220 18.50 -12.35 -10.54
C GLU A 220 18.41 -10.92 -10.00
N LEU A 221 17.38 -10.64 -9.20
CA LEU A 221 17.16 -9.33 -8.60
C LEU A 221 17.89 -9.16 -7.27
N ILE A 222 18.26 -10.25 -6.60
CA ILE A 222 18.86 -10.23 -5.26
C ILE A 222 20.37 -10.44 -5.31
N ASP A 223 21.12 -9.57 -4.64
CA ASP A 223 22.55 -9.72 -4.47
C ASP A 223 22.84 -10.88 -3.50
N ARG A 224 23.20 -12.04 -4.05
CA ARG A 224 23.49 -13.25 -3.27
C ARG A 224 24.76 -13.13 -2.41
N ALA A 225 25.61 -12.13 -2.67
CA ALA A 225 26.77 -11.84 -1.84
C ALA A 225 26.46 -10.84 -0.71
N ALA A 226 25.23 -10.33 -0.64
CA ALA A 226 24.82 -9.45 0.44
C ALA A 226 24.85 -10.17 1.79
N ARG A 227 25.17 -9.40 2.84
CA ARG A 227 25.21 -9.89 4.23
C ARG A 227 23.82 -10.33 4.73
N HIS A 228 22.77 -9.72 4.19
CA HIS A 228 21.39 -9.91 4.60
C HIS A 228 20.55 -10.35 3.38
N GLY A 229 19.52 -11.16 3.60
CA GLY A 229 18.58 -11.59 2.57
C GLY A 229 17.43 -10.61 2.34
N LEU A 230 16.64 -10.86 1.29
CA LEU A 230 15.45 -10.06 0.97
C LEU A 230 14.41 -10.15 2.09
N GLY A 231 13.92 -9.00 2.57
CA GLY A 231 12.91 -8.94 3.62
C GLY A 231 13.39 -9.48 4.97
N GLN A 232 14.70 -9.66 5.15
CA GLN A 232 15.24 -10.12 6.42
C GLN A 232 15.23 -8.99 7.45
N MET A 233 14.58 -9.24 8.58
CA MET A 233 14.58 -8.28 9.69
C MET A 233 15.91 -8.36 10.44
N ILE A 234 16.48 -7.20 10.75
CA ILE A 234 17.74 -7.03 11.49
C ILE A 234 17.44 -6.25 12.77
N VAL A 235 17.94 -6.77 13.89
CA VAL A 235 17.99 -6.09 15.17
C VAL A 235 19.44 -5.68 15.40
N ARG A 236 19.71 -4.38 15.46
CA ARG A 236 21.06 -3.86 15.76
C ARG A 236 21.10 -3.27 17.17
N SER A 237 22.09 -3.70 17.95
CA SER A 237 22.41 -3.12 19.25
C SER A 237 23.08 -1.77 19.07
N SER A 238 22.46 -0.69 19.57
CA SER A 238 23.08 0.64 19.50
C SER A 238 24.29 0.78 20.44
N GLU A 239 24.50 -0.17 21.36
CA GLU A 239 25.60 -0.17 22.32
C GLU A 239 26.84 -0.88 21.78
N SER A 240 26.66 -2.08 21.19
CA SER A 240 27.75 -2.92 20.70
C SER A 240 27.94 -2.85 19.18
N GLY A 241 26.93 -2.43 18.43
CA GLY A 241 26.89 -2.53 16.97
C GLY A 241 26.64 -3.94 16.45
N GLU A 242 26.45 -4.92 17.35
CA GLU A 242 26.14 -6.29 16.98
C GLU A 242 24.74 -6.38 16.34
N GLU A 243 24.65 -7.24 15.33
CA GLU A 243 23.44 -7.48 14.57
C GLU A 243 22.94 -8.91 14.83
N GLU A 244 21.65 -9.02 15.07
CA GLU A 244 20.90 -10.28 15.12
C GLU A 244 19.87 -10.25 13.98
N THR A 245 19.71 -11.35 13.27
CA THR A 245 18.66 -11.51 12.25
C THR A 245 17.49 -12.29 12.80
N LEU A 246 16.30 -12.05 12.26
CA LEU A 246 15.10 -12.83 12.56
C LEU A 246 15.33 -14.34 12.44
N ARG A 247 15.00 -15.09 13.50
CA ARG A 247 14.90 -16.54 13.43
C ARG A 247 13.50 -16.91 12.94
N ILE A 248 13.42 -17.45 11.73
CA ILE A 248 12.16 -17.97 11.20
C ILE A 248 11.84 -19.31 11.87
N THR A 249 10.63 -19.41 12.42
CA THR A 249 10.11 -20.58 13.13
C THR A 249 9.08 -21.35 12.30
N GLY A 250 8.58 -20.76 11.22
CA GLY A 250 7.72 -21.43 10.25
C GLY A 250 7.58 -20.61 8.97
N ILE A 251 7.51 -21.29 7.84
CA ILE A 251 7.31 -20.71 6.52
C ILE A 251 6.41 -21.64 5.71
N SER A 252 5.40 -21.08 5.04
CA SER A 252 4.43 -21.86 4.27
C SER A 252 3.80 -21.03 3.17
N VAL A 253 3.41 -21.70 2.09
CA VAL A 253 2.53 -21.11 1.08
C VAL A 253 1.10 -21.16 1.64
N ASN A 254 0.49 -19.99 1.85
CA ASN A 254 -0.81 -19.88 2.51
C ASN A 254 -1.97 -19.76 1.51
N GLU A 255 -1.79 -18.99 0.45
CA GLU A 255 -2.80 -18.78 -0.59
C GLU A 255 -2.13 -19.00 -1.93
N ALA A 256 -2.65 -19.93 -2.75
CA ALA A 256 -2.19 -20.17 -4.11
C ALA A 256 -3.42 -20.23 -5.01
N GLY A 257 -3.79 -19.07 -5.57
CA GLY A 257 -4.96 -18.95 -6.43
C GLY A 257 -4.63 -18.34 -7.78
N PRO A 258 -5.66 -18.03 -8.60
CA PRO A 258 -5.46 -17.55 -9.97
C PRO A 258 -5.03 -16.08 -10.05
N VAL A 259 -5.18 -15.30 -8.97
CA VAL A 259 -4.82 -13.88 -8.96
C VAL A 259 -3.47 -13.64 -8.30
N TYR A 260 -3.17 -14.34 -7.21
CA TYR A 260 -1.90 -14.23 -6.51
C TYR A 260 -1.54 -15.48 -5.73
N THR A 261 -0.27 -15.55 -5.36
CA THR A 261 0.25 -16.53 -4.40
C THR A 261 0.95 -15.82 -3.24
N THR A 262 0.65 -16.22 -2.01
CA THR A 262 1.23 -15.65 -0.79
C THR A 262 2.05 -16.68 -0.03
N LEU A 263 3.32 -16.34 0.19
CA LEU A 263 4.22 -17.01 1.13
C LEU A 263 4.12 -16.30 2.47
N SER A 264 3.85 -17.03 3.55
CA SER A 264 3.80 -16.49 4.90
C SER A 264 4.88 -17.09 5.77
N PHE A 265 5.41 -16.29 6.69
CA PHE A 265 6.41 -16.75 7.66
C PHE A 265 6.11 -16.22 9.05
N LYS A 266 6.61 -16.95 10.06
CA LYS A 266 6.60 -16.57 11.47
C LYS A 266 8.02 -16.64 11.99
N GLY A 267 8.36 -15.77 12.92
CA GLY A 267 9.68 -15.76 13.54
C GLY A 267 9.74 -14.92 14.79
N GLU A 268 10.93 -14.87 15.38
CA GLU A 268 11.24 -14.11 16.59
C GLU A 268 12.70 -13.63 16.60
N ALA A 269 12.96 -12.57 17.36
CA ALA A 269 14.29 -12.01 17.61
C ALA A 269 14.36 -11.47 19.05
N SER A 270 15.54 -11.11 19.55
CA SER A 270 15.76 -10.75 20.97
C SER A 270 14.78 -9.74 21.57
N CYS A 271 14.38 -8.69 20.84
CA CYS A 271 13.40 -7.69 21.30
C CYS A 271 12.06 -7.77 20.55
N CYS A 272 11.87 -8.80 19.72
CA CYS A 272 10.70 -8.99 18.89
C CYS A 272 10.20 -10.44 19.06
N PRO A 273 9.49 -10.74 20.16
CA PRO A 273 9.04 -12.10 20.47
C PRO A 273 8.05 -12.68 19.44
N ARG A 274 7.51 -11.85 18.55
CA ARG A 274 6.66 -12.30 17.45
C ARG A 274 6.82 -11.40 16.24
N VAL A 275 7.15 -12.02 15.12
CA VAL A 275 7.08 -11.45 13.79
C VAL A 275 6.26 -12.39 12.92
N SER A 276 5.28 -11.86 12.20
CA SER A 276 4.54 -12.57 11.16
C SER A 276 4.67 -11.79 9.87
N GLY A 277 5.03 -12.43 8.77
CA GLY A 277 5.21 -11.76 7.49
C GLY A 277 4.54 -12.48 6.33
N GLU A 278 4.28 -11.72 5.27
CA GLU A 278 3.61 -12.16 4.06
C GLU A 278 4.33 -11.58 2.83
N ILE A 279 4.47 -12.40 1.80
CA ILE A 279 5.06 -12.04 0.51
C ILE A 279 4.12 -12.50 -0.58
N THR A 280 3.56 -11.55 -1.32
CA THR A 280 2.52 -11.81 -2.31
C THR A 280 3.04 -11.54 -3.71
N LEU A 281 2.94 -12.55 -4.58
CA LEU A 281 3.27 -12.47 -6.00
C LEU A 281 1.98 -12.44 -6.81
N TYR A 282 1.72 -11.33 -7.51
CA TYR A 282 0.53 -11.18 -8.37
C TYR A 282 0.74 -11.78 -9.76
N HIS A 283 -0.23 -12.53 -10.26
CA HIS A 283 -0.07 -13.32 -11.50
C HIS A 283 -0.35 -12.52 -12.78
N ALA A 284 -1.07 -11.41 -12.67
CA ALA A 284 -1.39 -10.53 -13.80
C ALA A 284 -0.92 -9.07 -13.62
N LEU A 285 -0.28 -8.76 -12.49
CA LEU A 285 0.35 -7.48 -12.23
C LEU A 285 1.81 -7.73 -11.83
N LYS A 286 2.77 -7.11 -12.51
CA LYS A 286 4.19 -7.26 -12.19
C LYS A 286 4.51 -6.46 -10.91
N ARG A 287 4.22 -7.05 -9.75
CA ARG A 287 4.47 -6.47 -8.43
C ARG A 287 4.63 -7.58 -7.39
N ILE A 288 5.49 -7.30 -6.40
CA ILE A 288 5.60 -8.07 -5.17
C ILE A 288 5.26 -7.17 -4.01
N ASP A 289 4.37 -7.65 -3.13
CA ASP A 289 4.08 -6.99 -1.87
C ASP A 289 4.76 -7.77 -0.74
N PHE A 290 5.40 -7.06 0.19
CA PHE A 290 5.98 -7.61 1.42
C PHE A 290 5.34 -6.91 2.62
N ALA A 291 4.88 -7.67 3.60
CA ALA A 291 4.34 -7.13 4.84
C ALA A 291 4.92 -7.86 6.05
N ALA A 292 5.13 -7.15 7.16
CA ALA A 292 5.50 -7.73 8.44
C ALA A 292 4.73 -7.07 9.59
N ARG A 293 4.10 -7.90 10.43
CA ARG A 293 3.53 -7.53 11.73
C ARG A 293 4.52 -7.90 12.83
N ILE A 294 4.97 -6.91 13.58
CA ILE A 294 6.06 -7.03 14.55
C ILE A 294 5.53 -6.67 15.92
N LEU A 295 5.54 -7.60 16.87
CA LEU A 295 5.39 -7.31 18.28
C LEU A 295 6.77 -7.02 18.87
N ARG A 296 7.00 -5.80 19.32
CA ARG A 296 8.24 -5.36 19.96
C ARG A 296 8.05 -5.19 21.47
N ASP A 297 9.02 -5.67 22.23
CA ASP A 297 9.04 -5.50 23.68
C ASP A 297 9.68 -4.16 24.11
N SER A 298 9.95 -4.03 25.41
CA SER A 298 10.50 -2.83 26.02
C SER A 298 12.04 -2.78 26.04
N THR A 299 12.73 -3.69 25.36
CA THR A 299 14.19 -3.73 25.31
C THR A 299 14.73 -2.43 24.71
N PRO A 300 15.55 -1.67 25.45
CA PRO A 300 16.05 -0.40 24.98
C PRO A 300 17.21 -0.55 23.99
N MET A 301 17.55 0.54 23.29
CA MET A 301 18.75 0.62 22.43
C MET A 301 18.83 -0.50 21.38
N ARG A 302 17.72 -0.74 20.69
CA ARG A 302 17.56 -1.69 19.58
C ARG A 302 16.97 -0.99 18.38
N GLU A 303 17.71 -1.03 17.29
CA GLU A 303 17.30 -0.52 16.00
C GLU A 303 16.78 -1.68 15.16
N LEU A 304 15.64 -1.48 14.49
CA LEU A 304 14.99 -2.50 13.67
C LEU A 304 15.03 -2.09 12.20
N TYR A 305 15.52 -3.00 11.37
CA TYR A 305 15.61 -2.79 9.92
C TYR A 305 14.98 -3.94 9.14
N PHE A 306 14.58 -3.68 7.89
CA PHE A 306 14.40 -4.69 6.86
C PHE A 306 15.37 -4.45 5.70
N ALA A 307 16.03 -5.52 5.24
CA ALA A 307 16.96 -5.45 4.13
C ALA A 307 16.30 -5.76 2.77
N PHE A 308 16.65 -4.96 1.76
CA PHE A 308 16.31 -5.17 0.35
C PHE A 308 17.59 -5.06 -0.49
N PRO A 309 18.37 -6.15 -0.60
CA PRO A 309 19.71 -6.14 -1.18
C PRO A 309 19.63 -6.39 -2.69
N PHE A 310 19.27 -5.38 -3.48
CA PHE A 310 19.09 -5.56 -4.92
C PHE A 310 20.42 -5.62 -5.69
N ALA A 311 20.50 -6.50 -6.68
CA ALA A 311 21.68 -6.78 -7.49
C ALA A 311 21.93 -5.74 -8.61
N VAL A 312 21.60 -4.48 -8.38
CA VAL A 312 21.82 -3.41 -9.36
C VAL A 312 23.29 -3.00 -9.34
N GLU A 313 23.99 -3.31 -10.42
CA GLU A 313 25.40 -2.92 -10.63
C GLU A 313 25.54 -1.44 -10.93
N ALA A 314 26.61 -0.82 -10.43
CA ALA A 314 26.86 0.63 -10.55
C ALA A 314 25.60 1.47 -10.24
N PRO A 315 24.98 1.25 -9.06
CA PRO A 315 23.64 1.72 -8.79
C PRO A 315 23.58 3.24 -8.70
N ARG A 316 22.48 3.78 -9.21
CA ARG A 316 22.02 5.14 -8.99
C ARG A 316 20.73 5.07 -8.20
N PHE A 317 20.48 6.11 -7.41
CA PHE A 317 19.30 6.21 -6.59
C PHE A 317 18.51 7.48 -6.92
N ARG A 318 17.18 7.35 -6.88
CA ARG A 318 16.24 8.46 -6.80
C ARG A 318 15.19 8.15 -5.76
N PHE A 319 14.70 9.16 -5.08
CA PHE A 319 13.53 8.99 -4.23
C PHE A 319 12.65 10.23 -4.23
N GLU A 320 11.38 10.01 -3.93
CA GLU A 320 10.42 11.09 -3.77
C GLU A 320 10.54 11.74 -2.39
N ALA A 321 10.83 13.04 -2.41
CA ALA A 321 10.72 13.94 -1.28
C ALA A 321 9.46 14.82 -1.45
N PRO A 322 9.05 15.59 -0.43
CA PRO A 322 7.90 16.49 -0.55
C PRO A 322 8.05 17.45 -1.75
N ASN A 323 7.24 17.22 -2.79
CA ASN A 323 7.22 17.96 -4.05
C ASN A 323 8.57 17.98 -4.81
N ALA A 324 9.41 16.96 -4.65
CA ALA A 324 10.69 16.89 -5.34
C ALA A 324 11.14 15.43 -5.56
N VAL A 325 12.01 15.22 -6.54
CA VAL A 325 12.73 13.96 -6.73
C VAL A 325 14.22 14.22 -6.49
N ILE A 326 14.82 13.49 -5.55
CA ILE A 326 16.15 13.76 -5.03
C ILE A 326 17.13 12.68 -5.49
N GLU A 327 18.29 13.08 -6.01
CA GLU A 327 19.49 12.24 -6.06
C GLU A 327 20.23 12.30 -4.71
N PRO A 328 20.30 11.18 -3.96
CA PRO A 328 21.11 11.12 -2.75
C PRO A 328 22.54 11.62 -2.99
N LEU A 329 23.09 12.32 -2.00
CA LEU A 329 24.43 12.92 -2.00
C LEU A 329 24.68 14.04 -3.03
N ARG A 330 23.74 14.33 -3.95
CA ARG A 330 23.85 15.46 -4.90
C ARG A 330 22.86 16.57 -4.63
N ASP A 331 21.57 16.24 -4.55
CA ASP A 331 20.49 17.22 -4.44
C ASP A 331 20.19 17.54 -2.97
N GLN A 332 21.25 17.83 -2.20
CA GLN A 332 21.19 18.09 -0.77
C GLN A 332 22.04 19.29 -0.37
N TRP A 333 21.65 19.95 0.72
CA TRP A 333 22.45 21.02 1.30
C TRP A 333 23.75 20.47 1.91
N PRO A 334 24.88 21.17 1.76
CA PRO A 334 26.12 20.81 2.44
C PRO A 334 25.90 20.69 3.96
N GLY A 335 26.32 19.57 4.55
CA GLY A 335 26.18 19.29 5.98
C GLY A 335 24.90 18.58 6.40
N SER A 336 23.98 18.29 5.46
CA SER A 336 22.86 17.37 5.70
C SER A 336 23.34 15.94 5.97
N ASN A 337 22.57 15.18 6.74
CA ASN A 337 22.82 13.76 6.98
C ASN A 337 22.82 12.99 5.65
N THR A 338 23.72 12.02 5.50
CA THR A 338 23.88 11.22 4.27
C THR A 338 23.52 9.75 4.44
N ASP A 339 23.19 9.34 5.67
CA ASP A 339 23.05 7.95 6.07
C ASP A 339 21.65 7.44 5.75
N TYR A 340 20.62 8.25 6.06
CA TYR A 340 19.23 7.87 5.87
C TYR A 340 18.37 9.02 5.32
N TYR A 341 17.32 8.64 4.58
CA TYR A 341 16.44 9.54 3.86
C TYR A 341 14.98 9.26 4.21
N ALA A 342 14.18 10.32 4.26
CA ALA A 342 12.74 10.24 4.45
C ALA A 342 12.04 10.22 3.09
N VAL A 343 11.73 9.01 2.63
CA VAL A 343 11.02 8.74 1.38
C VAL A 343 9.52 8.97 1.58
N GLN A 344 8.87 9.56 0.57
CA GLN A 344 7.41 9.60 0.47
C GLN A 344 6.88 8.28 -0.09
N HIS A 345 6.46 8.21 -1.36
CA HIS A 345 5.79 7.02 -1.88
C HIS A 345 6.73 6.03 -2.56
N TRP A 346 7.90 6.46 -3.05
CA TRP A 346 8.83 5.58 -3.75
C TRP A 346 10.30 6.01 -3.64
N ALA A 347 11.18 5.01 -3.66
CA ALA A 347 12.57 5.12 -4.04
C ALA A 347 12.86 4.16 -5.20
N ASP A 348 13.87 4.45 -5.99
CA ASP A 348 14.26 3.66 -7.14
C ASP A 348 15.77 3.47 -7.13
N VAL A 349 16.19 2.22 -7.33
CA VAL A 349 17.59 1.84 -7.52
C VAL A 349 17.75 1.28 -8.92
N PHE A 350 18.57 1.93 -9.72
CA PHE A 350 18.65 1.65 -11.15
C PHE A 350 20.05 1.86 -11.71
N ASN A 351 20.28 1.32 -12.89
CA ASN A 351 21.41 1.65 -13.73
C ASN A 351 20.93 2.10 -15.12
N ARG A 352 21.74 1.99 -16.16
CA ARG A 352 21.33 2.40 -17.51
C ARG A 352 20.27 1.47 -18.12
N ASP A 353 20.29 0.19 -17.75
CA ASP A 353 19.56 -0.85 -18.48
C ASP A 353 18.29 -1.29 -17.74
N TRP A 354 18.27 -1.19 -16.41
CA TRP A 354 17.17 -1.64 -15.57
C TRP A 354 17.24 -1.06 -14.15
N GLY A 355 16.15 -1.21 -13.41
CA GLY A 355 16.07 -0.84 -12.01
C GLY A 355 14.97 -1.56 -11.25
N ILE A 356 14.84 -1.19 -9.98
CA ILE A 356 13.78 -1.65 -9.09
C ILE A 356 13.21 -0.43 -8.38
N VAL A 357 11.90 -0.23 -8.59
CA VAL A 357 11.11 0.69 -7.79
C VAL A 357 10.70 0.00 -6.49
N TRP A 358 10.84 0.72 -5.39
CA TRP A 358 10.55 0.27 -4.03
C TRP A 358 9.68 1.32 -3.32
N ALA A 359 8.50 0.90 -2.86
CA ALA A 359 7.50 1.75 -2.24
C ALA A 359 7.28 1.33 -0.78
N PRO A 360 7.69 2.14 0.22
CA PRO A 360 7.34 1.93 1.61
C PRO A 360 5.97 2.55 1.92
N LEU A 361 5.04 1.80 2.50
CA LEU A 361 3.74 2.35 2.89
C LEU A 361 3.73 2.89 4.33
N ASP A 362 4.49 2.25 5.23
CA ASP A 362 4.41 2.52 6.67
C ASP A 362 5.75 2.97 7.29
N ALA A 363 6.88 2.67 6.64
CA ALA A 363 8.23 2.96 7.14
C ALA A 363 9.00 3.86 6.16
N PRO A 364 8.92 5.20 6.30
CA PRO A 364 9.47 6.14 5.32
C PRO A 364 11.00 6.29 5.39
N MET A 365 11.65 5.76 6.43
CA MET A 365 13.07 5.95 6.65
C MET A 365 13.87 4.84 5.98
N VAL A 366 14.82 5.20 5.11
CA VAL A 366 15.65 4.22 4.38
C VAL A 366 17.11 4.66 4.28
N GLU A 367 18.00 3.69 4.36
CA GLU A 367 19.43 3.83 4.11
C GLU A 367 19.78 3.23 2.74
N PHE A 368 20.47 4.00 1.89
CA PHE A 368 20.88 3.56 0.55
C PHE A 368 22.33 3.10 0.53
N GLY A 369 22.65 2.07 -0.24
CA GLY A 369 24.02 1.61 -0.48
C GLY A 369 24.64 0.75 0.61
N GLY A 370 24.08 0.77 1.83
CA GLY A 370 24.60 0.06 2.98
C GLY A 370 23.77 0.31 4.23
N LEU A 371 24.08 -0.45 5.28
CA LEU A 371 23.56 -0.25 6.63
C LEU A 371 24.56 0.62 7.39
N TRP A 372 24.30 1.92 7.44
CA TRP A 372 25.13 2.95 8.04
C TRP A 372 24.87 3.06 9.55
N PRO A 373 25.83 3.55 10.34
CA PRO A 373 25.68 3.67 11.79
C PRO A 373 24.73 4.81 12.23
N GLY A 374 24.17 5.59 11.31
CA GLY A 374 23.18 6.63 11.61
C GLY A 374 23.77 7.86 12.29
N TYR A 375 24.79 8.47 11.68
CA TYR A 375 25.53 9.58 12.26
C TYR A 375 24.67 10.84 12.46
N VAL A 376 24.37 11.15 13.72
CA VAL A 376 23.71 12.39 14.16
C VAL A 376 24.35 12.98 15.42
N SER A 377 23.90 14.18 15.78
CA SER A 377 24.38 14.88 16.98
C SER A 377 24.12 14.06 18.26
N GLY A 378 24.93 14.26 19.30
CA GLY A 378 24.82 13.52 20.56
C GLY A 378 23.52 13.75 21.34
N ALA A 379 22.64 14.66 20.91
CA ALA A 379 21.28 14.78 21.43
C ALA A 379 20.33 13.73 20.83
N HIS A 380 20.58 13.34 19.58
CA HIS A 380 19.77 12.41 18.79
C HIS A 380 20.36 11.00 18.71
N HIS A 381 21.57 10.80 19.26
CA HIS A 381 22.24 9.50 19.40
C HIS A 381 22.78 9.35 20.83
N GLY A 382 22.13 8.52 21.64
CA GLY A 382 22.39 8.38 23.08
C GLY A 382 23.69 7.65 23.42
N VAL A 383 23.86 6.45 22.88
CA VAL A 383 25.04 5.58 23.06
C VAL A 383 25.70 5.36 21.71
N ARG A 384 27.03 5.23 21.65
CA ARG A 384 27.77 5.10 20.40
C ARG A 384 28.45 3.73 20.37
N PRO A 385 28.17 2.86 19.37
CA PRO A 385 28.88 1.59 19.27
C PRO A 385 30.36 1.79 18.90
N PRO A 386 31.21 0.77 19.09
CA PRO A 386 32.57 0.78 18.56
C PRO A 386 32.57 1.10 17.06
N GLY A 387 33.42 2.03 16.62
CA GLY A 387 33.47 2.47 15.23
C GLY A 387 32.34 3.42 14.79
N TYR A 388 31.54 3.93 15.74
CA TYR A 388 30.52 4.94 15.43
C TYR A 388 31.13 6.25 14.93
N GLY A 389 30.52 6.78 13.87
CA GLY A 389 30.94 8.00 13.20
C GLY A 389 31.78 7.68 11.98
N HIS A 390 31.36 8.26 10.87
CA HIS A 390 32.07 8.19 9.60
C HIS A 390 31.95 9.55 8.90
N PRO A 391 32.86 9.90 7.98
CA PRO A 391 32.68 11.07 7.14
C PRO A 391 31.36 10.99 6.38
N PHE A 392 30.68 12.11 6.17
CA PHE A 392 29.50 12.14 5.30
C PHE A 392 29.84 11.55 3.93
N LEU A 393 28.91 10.74 3.42
CA LEU A 393 29.07 10.07 2.14
C LEU A 393 29.16 11.11 1.01
N ARG A 394 29.97 10.80 0.02
CA ARG A 394 30.21 11.64 -1.16
C ARG A 394 29.60 10.98 -2.40
N PRO A 395 29.25 11.78 -3.43
CA PRO A 395 28.81 11.23 -4.71
C PRO A 395 29.75 10.11 -5.22
N GLY A 396 29.18 8.95 -5.55
CA GLY A 396 29.92 7.76 -5.98
C GLY A 396 30.28 6.76 -4.87
N GLU A 397 29.94 7.05 -3.60
CA GLU A 397 30.17 6.11 -2.49
C GLU A 397 29.03 5.12 -2.25
N LEU A 398 27.84 5.36 -2.84
CA LEU A 398 26.74 4.38 -2.88
C LEU A 398 27.03 3.31 -3.95
N LYS A 399 27.82 2.30 -3.59
CA LYS A 399 28.34 1.30 -4.55
C LYS A 399 27.51 0.03 -4.70
N ARG A 400 26.49 -0.17 -3.85
CA ARG A 400 25.65 -1.39 -3.82
C ARG A 400 24.18 -1.04 -3.94
N GLY A 401 23.40 -1.86 -4.63
CA GLY A 401 21.96 -1.63 -4.82
C GLY A 401 21.11 -1.93 -3.57
N HIS A 402 21.68 -1.76 -2.38
CA HIS A 402 21.07 -2.21 -1.13
C HIS A 402 20.23 -1.09 -0.52
N LEU A 403 19.03 -1.43 -0.05
CA LEU A 403 18.18 -0.55 0.75
C LEU A 403 17.96 -1.19 2.12
N TYR A 404 18.04 -0.38 3.18
CA TYR A 404 17.68 -0.80 4.53
C TYR A 404 16.59 0.11 5.09
N SER A 405 15.38 -0.41 5.23
CA SER A 405 14.27 0.32 5.81
C SER A 405 14.40 0.35 7.32
N LEU A 406 14.53 1.54 7.91
CA LEU A 406 14.57 1.75 9.35
C LEU A 406 13.14 1.80 9.89
N VAL A 407 12.71 0.69 10.51
CA VAL A 407 11.35 0.53 11.06
C VAL A 407 11.22 1.14 12.44
N SER A 408 12.26 1.05 13.25
CA SER A 408 12.22 1.51 14.62
C SER A 408 13.60 1.90 15.12
N TYR A 409 13.67 3.05 15.77
CA TYR A 409 14.87 3.62 16.36
C TYR A 409 14.57 4.12 17.78
N ASN A 410 15.38 3.73 18.77
CA ASN A 410 15.17 4.12 20.17
C ASN A 410 16.48 4.54 20.87
N ASN A 411 17.46 5.02 20.11
CA ASN A 411 18.74 5.48 20.65
C ASN A 411 18.80 7.00 20.79
N PHE A 412 18.02 7.57 21.72
CA PHE A 412 17.96 9.02 21.94
C PHE A 412 18.53 9.42 23.31
N ARG A 413 18.97 10.68 23.44
CA ARG A 413 19.57 11.16 24.71
C ARG A 413 18.67 12.09 25.52
N THR A 414 18.00 13.05 24.88
CA THR A 414 17.48 14.23 25.60
C THR A 414 15.96 14.28 25.74
N ASN A 415 15.19 13.88 24.73
CA ASN A 415 13.76 14.23 24.66
C ASN A 415 12.81 13.09 24.24
N PHE A 416 13.33 11.89 24.00
CA PHE A 416 12.54 10.73 23.59
C PHE A 416 12.78 9.57 24.53
N VAL A 417 11.86 8.62 24.55
CA VAL A 417 12.04 7.41 25.36
C VAL A 417 12.76 6.37 24.56
N ASN A 418 13.72 5.73 25.20
CA ASN A 418 14.52 4.72 24.55
C ASN A 418 13.86 3.33 24.58
N ILE A 419 12.55 3.31 24.79
CA ILE A 419 11.70 2.14 25.02
C ILE A 419 10.36 2.41 24.35
N HIS A 420 10.04 1.64 23.31
CA HIS A 420 8.82 1.79 22.53
C HIS A 420 8.22 0.40 22.24
N PRO A 421 7.57 -0.22 23.25
CA PRO A 421 6.86 -1.48 23.04
C PRO A 421 5.61 -1.22 22.21
N GLY A 422 5.18 -2.23 21.46
CA GLY A 422 3.97 -2.13 20.66
C GLY A 422 3.98 -3.10 19.50
N GLU A 423 2.89 -3.08 18.76
CA GLU A 423 2.77 -3.83 17.51
C GLU A 423 2.81 -2.87 16.32
N PHE A 424 3.64 -3.19 15.34
CA PHE A 424 3.78 -2.43 14.10
C PHE A 424 3.36 -3.31 12.92
N LEU A 425 2.69 -2.71 11.95
CA LEU A 425 2.54 -3.29 10.62
C LEU A 425 3.40 -2.45 9.67
N VAL A 426 4.33 -3.09 8.98
CA VAL A 426 5.11 -2.45 7.92
C VAL A 426 4.89 -3.16 6.59
N ARG A 427 4.55 -2.38 5.57
CA ARG A 427 4.28 -2.88 4.22
C ARG A 427 5.15 -2.17 3.21
N TYR A 428 5.52 -2.93 2.19
CA TYR A 428 6.32 -2.50 1.06
C TYR A 428 5.78 -3.13 -0.21
N ALA A 429 5.95 -2.46 -1.32
CA ALA A 429 5.76 -3.04 -2.64
C ALA A 429 6.98 -2.73 -3.51
N PHE A 430 7.35 -3.65 -4.40
CA PHE A 430 8.44 -3.40 -5.34
C PHE A 430 8.25 -4.17 -6.65
N SER A 431 8.92 -3.70 -7.69
CA SER A 431 8.93 -4.33 -9.01
C SER A 431 10.16 -3.92 -9.80
N ALA A 432 10.63 -4.81 -10.67
CA ALA A 432 11.74 -4.50 -11.57
C ALA A 432 11.24 -3.95 -12.91
N HIS A 433 11.98 -3.01 -13.47
CA HIS A 433 11.68 -2.35 -14.74
C HIS A 433 12.92 -2.21 -15.63
N GLN A 434 12.70 -1.94 -16.91
CA GLN A 434 13.77 -1.55 -17.83
C GLN A 434 14.09 -0.06 -17.69
N GLY A 435 15.31 0.31 -18.05
CA GLY A 435 15.74 1.72 -18.09
C GLY A 435 15.89 2.35 -16.72
N ASP A 436 15.82 3.68 -16.70
CA ASP A 436 15.89 4.48 -15.47
C ASP A 436 14.53 4.62 -14.75
N TRP A 437 14.50 5.35 -13.64
CA TRP A 437 13.30 5.57 -12.83
C TRP A 437 12.12 6.25 -13.57
N ARG A 438 12.39 7.01 -14.65
CA ARG A 438 11.35 7.64 -15.48
C ARG A 438 10.74 6.61 -16.43
N GLU A 439 11.60 5.90 -17.16
CA GLU A 439 11.18 4.80 -18.05
C GLU A 439 10.45 3.70 -17.27
N GLY A 440 10.92 3.42 -16.05
CA GLY A 440 10.31 2.50 -15.09
C GLY A 440 9.02 2.99 -14.45
N ARG A 441 8.63 4.25 -14.67
CA ARG A 441 7.45 4.89 -14.07
C ARG A 441 7.39 4.72 -12.55
N ALA A 442 8.53 4.90 -11.88
CA ALA A 442 8.67 4.66 -10.44
C ALA A 442 7.64 5.45 -9.61
N ARG A 443 7.33 6.67 -10.05
CA ARG A 443 6.27 7.50 -9.47
C ARG A 443 4.88 6.90 -9.61
N GLY A 444 4.51 6.49 -10.81
CA GLY A 444 3.21 5.88 -11.08
C GLY A 444 3.01 4.62 -10.22
N PHE A 445 4.07 3.84 -10.04
CA PHE A 445 4.09 2.69 -9.13
C PHE A 445 3.87 3.09 -7.66
N GLY A 446 4.70 4.00 -7.11
CA GLY A 446 4.61 4.43 -5.72
C GLY A 446 3.26 5.02 -5.35
N TRP A 447 2.75 5.93 -6.18
CA TRP A 447 1.43 6.55 -5.97
C TRP A 447 0.29 5.53 -6.11
N SER A 448 0.40 4.56 -7.02
CA SER A 448 -0.62 3.51 -7.18
C SER A 448 -0.74 2.64 -5.94
N VAL A 449 0.40 2.25 -5.36
CA VAL A 449 0.46 1.45 -4.13
C VAL A 449 -0.07 2.25 -2.92
N ALA A 450 0.31 3.52 -2.80
CA ALA A 450 -0.12 4.37 -1.70
C ALA A 450 -1.61 4.73 -1.74
N ASN A 451 -2.22 4.70 -2.93
CA ASN A 451 -3.62 5.05 -3.15
C ASN A 451 -4.37 3.85 -3.77
N PRO A 452 -4.67 2.79 -3.00
CA PRO A 452 -5.41 1.64 -3.53
C PRO A 452 -6.82 2.07 -4.01
N PRO A 453 -7.41 1.38 -5.01
CA PRO A 453 -8.75 1.69 -5.48
C PRO A 453 -9.79 1.61 -4.37
N VAL A 454 -10.74 2.55 -4.36
CA VAL A 454 -11.84 2.57 -3.38
C VAL A 454 -13.01 1.74 -3.91
N THR A 455 -13.53 0.82 -3.11
CA THR A 455 -14.60 -0.09 -3.53
C THR A 455 -15.93 0.21 -2.84
N VAL A 456 -17.02 0.17 -3.59
CA VAL A 456 -18.38 0.31 -3.06
C VAL A 456 -19.25 -0.84 -3.55
N TRP A 457 -19.81 -1.61 -2.62
CA TRP A 457 -20.85 -2.59 -2.92
C TRP A 457 -22.18 -1.90 -3.19
N MET A 458 -22.87 -2.38 -4.23
CA MET A 458 -24.21 -1.93 -4.62
C MET A 458 -25.09 -3.14 -4.89
N LYS A 459 -26.40 -2.98 -4.72
CA LYS A 459 -27.39 -4.02 -5.04
C LYS A 459 -28.26 -3.51 -6.18
N GLY A 460 -28.35 -4.28 -7.26
CA GLY A 460 -29.26 -4.03 -8.37
C GLY A 460 -30.61 -4.72 -8.17
N PRO A 461 -31.65 -4.33 -8.95
CA PRO A 461 -31.64 -3.23 -9.89
C PRO A 461 -31.63 -1.89 -9.16
N HIS A 462 -30.86 -0.94 -9.67
CA HIS A 462 -30.80 0.42 -9.15
C HIS A 462 -30.77 1.40 -10.33
N PRO A 463 -31.73 2.35 -10.37
CA PRO A 463 -31.79 3.33 -11.43
C PRO A 463 -30.63 4.31 -11.30
N GLY A 464 -29.85 4.48 -12.35
CA GLY A 464 -28.79 5.48 -12.44
C GLY A 464 -28.73 6.04 -13.85
N ASP A 465 -28.15 7.22 -13.99
CA ASP A 465 -27.99 7.91 -15.27
C ASP A 465 -26.54 7.92 -15.77
N TRP A 466 -25.61 7.37 -14.99
CA TRP A 466 -24.21 7.25 -15.39
C TRP A 466 -23.88 5.86 -15.94
N PRO A 467 -22.97 5.79 -16.94
CA PRO A 467 -22.52 4.54 -17.52
C PRO A 467 -21.74 3.67 -16.51
N PRO A 468 -21.50 2.38 -16.79
CA PRO A 468 -20.72 1.48 -15.92
C PRO A 468 -19.24 1.88 -15.76
N MET A 469 -18.76 2.83 -16.55
CA MET A 469 -17.39 3.34 -16.47
C MET A 469 -17.34 4.80 -16.93
N ALA A 470 -16.63 5.65 -16.19
CA ALA A 470 -16.39 7.04 -16.57
C ALA A 470 -15.16 7.63 -15.86
N SER A 471 -14.64 8.73 -16.40
CA SER A 471 -13.58 9.55 -15.80
C SER A 471 -14.13 10.93 -15.42
N PHE A 472 -13.69 11.47 -14.29
CA PHE A 472 -14.01 12.83 -13.85
C PHE A 472 -12.89 13.83 -14.15
N CYS A 473 -11.64 13.38 -14.15
CA CYS A 473 -10.45 14.20 -14.42
C CYS A 473 -9.33 13.34 -15.00
N GLN A 474 -8.66 13.83 -16.04
CA GLN A 474 -7.47 13.21 -16.62
C GLN A 474 -6.39 14.26 -16.74
N VAL A 475 -5.15 13.89 -16.43
CA VAL A 475 -3.99 14.77 -16.59
C VAL A 475 -2.96 14.08 -17.48
N GLN A 476 -2.48 14.82 -18.48
CA GLN A 476 -1.43 14.40 -19.40
C GLN A 476 -0.34 15.48 -19.48
N PRO A 477 0.93 15.12 -19.69
CA PRO A 477 1.49 13.76 -19.67
C PRO A 477 1.52 13.14 -18.25
N GLU A 478 1.88 11.85 -18.14
CA GLU A 478 2.02 11.14 -16.85
C GLU A 478 3.08 11.79 -15.92
N SER A 479 4.01 12.57 -16.49
CA SER A 479 5.00 13.33 -15.72
C SER A 479 4.38 14.47 -14.88
N VAL A 480 3.13 14.86 -15.13
CA VAL A 480 2.38 15.87 -14.37
C VAL A 480 1.39 15.21 -13.41
N LEU A 481 1.60 15.42 -12.12
CA LEU A 481 0.73 14.94 -11.05
C LEU A 481 -0.39 15.93 -10.75
N LEU A 482 -1.57 15.39 -10.47
CA LEU A 482 -2.65 16.12 -9.79
C LEU A 482 -2.54 15.89 -8.29
N LEU A 483 -1.99 16.86 -7.57
CA LEU A 483 -1.82 16.80 -6.11
C LEU A 483 -3.12 17.12 -5.36
N THR A 484 -3.98 17.94 -5.95
CA THR A 484 -5.22 18.38 -5.30
C THR A 484 -6.27 18.68 -6.35
N PHE A 485 -7.48 18.16 -6.13
CA PHE A 485 -8.69 18.62 -6.80
C PHE A 485 -9.78 18.79 -5.74
N LYS A 486 -10.09 20.04 -5.40
CA LYS A 486 -11.08 20.36 -4.37
C LYS A 486 -11.91 21.58 -4.76
N ARG A 487 -12.99 21.82 -4.01
CA ARG A 487 -13.72 23.09 -4.09
C ARG A 487 -12.87 24.23 -3.52
N ALA A 488 -12.92 25.40 -4.14
CA ALA A 488 -12.29 26.61 -3.59
C ALA A 488 -12.92 27.00 -2.25
N GLU A 489 -12.14 27.60 -1.33
CA GLU A 489 -12.65 27.99 0.00
C GLU A 489 -13.82 28.97 -0.06
N ASP A 490 -13.76 29.94 -0.99
CA ASP A 490 -14.84 30.90 -1.23
C ASP A 490 -16.04 30.29 -1.98
N SER A 491 -15.98 29.00 -2.29
CA SER A 491 -17.00 28.23 -3.00
C SER A 491 -17.25 28.65 -4.46
N ARG A 492 -16.44 29.53 -5.05
CA ARG A 492 -16.55 30.05 -6.43
C ARG A 492 -15.64 29.31 -7.41
N GLY A 493 -15.79 28.00 -7.49
CA GLY A 493 -15.08 27.15 -8.44
C GLY A 493 -14.33 26.00 -7.79
N HIS A 494 -13.34 25.49 -8.50
CA HIS A 494 -12.50 24.38 -8.05
C HIS A 494 -11.03 24.73 -8.19
N ILE A 495 -10.22 24.14 -7.32
CA ILE A 495 -8.77 24.28 -7.28
C ILE A 495 -8.15 22.98 -7.75
N LEU A 496 -7.30 23.10 -8.76
CA LEU A 496 -6.42 22.02 -9.22
C LEU A 496 -4.99 22.42 -8.90
N ARG A 497 -4.26 21.54 -8.21
CA ARG A 497 -2.82 21.71 -7.97
C ARG A 497 -2.06 20.68 -8.79
N LEU A 498 -1.23 21.16 -9.70
CA LEU A 498 -0.41 20.34 -10.58
C LEU A 498 1.06 20.41 -10.18
N LEU A 499 1.79 19.32 -10.39
CA LEU A 499 3.24 19.26 -10.18
C LEU A 499 3.89 18.49 -11.33
N GLU A 500 4.77 19.15 -12.08
CA GLU A 500 5.75 18.48 -12.95
C GLU A 500 6.83 17.88 -12.04
N ALA A 501 7.14 16.60 -12.18
CA ALA A 501 7.99 15.89 -11.24
C ALA A 501 9.17 15.14 -11.88
N GLU A 502 9.40 15.28 -13.20
CA GLU A 502 10.54 14.71 -13.94
C GLU A 502 11.67 15.69 -14.21
N GLY A 503 11.45 16.99 -13.94
CA GLY A 503 12.41 18.07 -14.15
C GLY A 503 12.47 18.53 -15.60
N GLU A 504 11.40 18.32 -16.37
CA GLU A 504 11.33 18.65 -17.79
C GLU A 504 10.24 19.68 -18.07
N GLU A 505 10.49 20.60 -19.00
CA GLU A 505 9.47 21.53 -19.47
C GLU A 505 8.43 20.78 -20.31
N VAL A 506 7.16 20.84 -19.92
CA VAL A 506 6.06 20.09 -20.55
C VAL A 506 4.80 20.94 -20.68
N GLU A 507 4.02 20.66 -21.73
CA GLU A 507 2.63 21.13 -21.84
C GLU A 507 1.71 20.17 -21.10
N ALA A 508 0.99 20.67 -20.08
CA ALA A 508 0.02 19.88 -19.33
C ALA A 508 -1.39 20.06 -19.89
N VAL A 509 -2.08 18.96 -20.18
CA VAL A 509 -3.47 18.92 -20.61
C VAL A 509 -4.33 18.31 -19.50
N VAL A 510 -5.30 19.08 -19.01
CA VAL A 510 -6.30 18.62 -18.02
C VAL A 510 -7.66 18.47 -18.69
N ILE A 511 -8.22 17.27 -18.64
CA ILE A 511 -9.52 16.93 -19.23
C ILE A 511 -10.53 16.71 -18.11
N LEU A 512 -11.63 17.47 -18.11
CA LEU A 512 -12.69 17.42 -17.10
C LEU A 512 -14.05 17.09 -17.75
N PRO A 513 -14.34 15.82 -18.13
CA PRO A 513 -15.48 15.48 -19.00
C PRO A 513 -16.86 15.80 -18.43
N ARG A 514 -16.96 16.00 -17.11
CA ARG A 514 -18.22 16.29 -16.40
C ARG A 514 -18.35 17.75 -15.97
N PHE A 515 -17.42 18.61 -16.38
CA PHE A 515 -17.42 20.03 -16.04
C PHE A 515 -17.52 20.87 -17.31
N SER A 516 -18.27 21.97 -17.23
CA SER A 516 -18.22 23.04 -18.23
C SER A 516 -17.26 24.12 -17.72
N LEU A 517 -16.13 24.26 -18.40
CA LEU A 517 -15.11 25.25 -18.03
C LEU A 517 -15.47 26.59 -18.65
N LEU A 518 -15.64 27.60 -17.80
CA LEU A 518 -15.91 28.98 -18.23
C LEU A 518 -14.58 29.74 -18.39
N GLU A 519 -13.77 29.72 -17.34
CA GLU A 519 -12.50 30.44 -17.23
C GLU A 519 -11.54 29.64 -16.35
N ALA A 520 -10.24 29.85 -16.52
CA ALA A 520 -9.19 29.28 -15.68
C ALA A 520 -8.19 30.40 -15.33
N TYR A 521 -7.75 30.40 -14.08
CA TYR A 521 -6.85 31.40 -13.53
C TYR A 521 -5.70 30.69 -12.81
N GLU A 522 -4.48 31.21 -12.99
CA GLU A 522 -3.37 30.82 -12.14
C GLU A 522 -3.50 31.48 -10.78
N THR A 523 -3.29 30.70 -9.72
CA THR A 523 -3.34 31.18 -8.36
C THR A 523 -2.13 30.73 -7.56
N ASN A 524 -1.95 31.29 -6.37
CA ASN A 524 -0.91 30.83 -5.45
C ASN A 524 -1.45 29.70 -4.53
N LEU A 525 -0.60 29.19 -3.64
CA LEU A 525 -0.95 28.07 -2.75
C LEU A 525 -2.09 28.36 -1.76
N VAL A 526 -2.48 29.63 -1.58
CA VAL A 526 -3.53 30.12 -0.68
C VAL A 526 -4.86 30.33 -1.40
N GLU A 527 -4.93 30.03 -2.71
CA GLU A 527 -6.13 30.15 -3.58
C GLU A 527 -6.46 31.59 -3.97
#